data_AF-A0A1T5FTR0-F1
#
_entry.id   AF-A0A1T5FTR0-F1
#
_cell.length_a   1.000
_cell.length_b   1.000
_cell.length_c   1.000
_cell.angle_alpha   90.00
_cell.angle_beta   90.00
_cell.angle_gamma   90.00
#
_symmetry.space_group_name_H-M   'P 1'
#
loop_
_entity.id
_entity.type
_entity.pdbx_description
1 polymer ?
#
loop_
_entity_poly.entity_id
_entity_poly.type
_entity_poly.pdbx_seq_one_letter_code
_entity_poly.pdbx_strand_id
1 'polypeptide(L)'
;MKKFKLNRLEKKKLSKQFWLYPRSEDGTSRMAFPARKEEDYLAMKQVVLRSIGDESSTEKTERKLERQELDAEVFVSDQELRNIVNDVYASDYRSSSYETLIRAKKHKGTQVFYFNFINAYNKSKTKDSFLNVCCLATDFAKEKLKKYKTPKGKKSRKGYK
;
A
#
# COMPACT_ATOMS: atom_id res chain seq x y z
N MET A 1 -8.45 -21.23 40.73
CA MET A 1 -7.55 -20.32 39.99
C MET A 1 -8.24 -19.00 39.70
N LYS A 2 -7.62 -17.86 40.01
CA LYS A 2 -8.19 -16.54 39.70
C LYS A 2 -8.24 -16.38 38.17
N LYS A 3 -9.42 -16.05 37.63
CA LYS A 3 -9.55 -15.76 36.19
C LYS A 3 -8.85 -14.43 35.90
N PHE A 4 -7.91 -14.42 34.97
CA PHE A 4 -7.27 -13.21 34.48
C PHE A 4 -8.33 -12.20 34.02
N LYS A 5 -8.33 -11.01 34.63
CA LYS A 5 -9.30 -9.95 34.34
C LYS A 5 -8.55 -8.65 34.08
N LEU A 6 -8.81 -8.07 32.91
CA LEU A 6 -8.35 -6.74 32.52
C LEU A 6 -9.52 -5.76 32.55
N ASN A 7 -9.21 -4.48 32.75
CA ASN A 7 -10.18 -3.42 32.61
C ASN A 7 -10.74 -3.38 31.19
N ARG A 8 -12.04 -3.06 31.05
CA ARG A 8 -12.74 -3.06 29.76
C ARG A 8 -12.03 -2.22 28.69
N LEU A 9 -11.51 -1.06 29.07
CA LEU A 9 -10.82 -0.14 28.16
C LEU A 9 -9.49 -0.72 27.66
N GLU A 10 -8.70 -1.31 28.55
CA GLU A 10 -7.42 -1.96 28.22
C GLU A 10 -7.67 -3.17 27.32
N LYS A 11 -8.61 -4.03 27.68
CA LYS A 11 -9.00 -5.19 26.87
C LYS A 11 -9.40 -4.79 25.46
N LYS A 12 -10.18 -3.70 25.30
CA LYS A 12 -10.61 -3.17 24.01
C LYS A 12 -9.48 -2.58 23.19
N LYS A 13 -8.47 -1.94 23.82
CA LYS A 13 -7.28 -1.45 23.12
C LYS A 13 -6.45 -2.62 22.59
N LEU A 14 -6.16 -3.59 23.45
CA LEU A 14 -5.33 -4.74 23.10
C LEU A 14 -5.94 -5.64 22.05
N SER A 15 -7.27 -5.79 22.04
CA SER A 15 -7.97 -6.60 21.03
C SER A 15 -8.02 -5.97 19.64
N LYS A 16 -7.65 -4.70 19.47
CA LYS A 16 -7.65 -4.02 18.15
C LYS A 16 -6.39 -4.31 17.34
N GLN A 17 -5.30 -4.68 18.01
CA GLN A 17 -4.02 -4.96 17.38
C GLN A 17 -3.75 -6.46 17.39
N PHE A 18 -3.04 -6.93 16.38
CA PHE A 18 -2.50 -8.28 16.37
C PHE A 18 -1.13 -8.25 17.02
N TRP A 19 -0.91 -9.12 18.00
CA TRP A 19 0.36 -9.21 18.71
C TRP A 19 1.06 -10.51 18.30
N LEU A 20 2.36 -10.42 18.07
CA LEU A 20 3.20 -11.54 17.68
C LEU A 20 4.41 -11.63 18.59
N TYR A 21 4.77 -12.85 18.95
CA TYR A 21 6.10 -13.15 19.46
C TYR A 21 7.14 -12.99 18.35
N PRO A 22 8.42 -12.71 18.71
CA PRO A 22 9.51 -12.78 17.75
C PRO A 22 9.56 -14.15 17.06
N ARG A 23 10.16 -14.19 15.87
CA ARG A 23 10.32 -15.45 15.12
C ARG A 23 11.12 -16.45 15.95
N SER A 24 10.63 -17.69 15.97
CA SER A 24 11.39 -18.85 16.45
C SER A 24 12.55 -19.16 15.49
N GLU A 25 13.49 -20.00 15.94
CA GLU A 25 14.61 -20.51 15.13
C GLU A 25 14.11 -21.21 13.85
N ASP A 26 12.92 -21.81 13.90
CA ASP A 26 12.25 -22.45 12.75
C ASP A 26 11.58 -21.46 11.77
N GLY A 27 11.75 -20.15 11.98
CA GLY A 27 11.16 -19.09 11.14
C GLY A 27 9.66 -18.85 11.34
N THR A 28 8.99 -19.62 12.20
CA THR A 28 7.57 -19.44 12.53
C THR A 28 7.38 -18.39 13.63
N SER A 29 6.29 -17.61 13.54
CA SER A 29 5.91 -16.64 14.58
C SER A 29 4.60 -17.05 15.24
N ARG A 30 4.58 -17.05 16.57
CA ARG A 30 3.38 -17.37 17.36
C ARG A 30 2.56 -16.12 17.63
N MET A 31 1.25 -16.20 17.39
CA MET A 31 0.32 -15.13 17.71
C MET A 31 0.02 -15.08 19.21
N ALA A 32 0.02 -13.87 19.77
CA ALA A 32 -0.25 -13.58 21.16
C ALA A 32 -1.62 -12.92 21.32
N PHE A 33 -2.29 -13.21 22.44
CA PHE A 33 -3.58 -12.64 22.82
C PHE A 33 -3.53 -12.01 24.22
N PRO A 34 -2.83 -10.86 24.39
CA PRO A 34 -2.69 -10.17 25.68
C PRO A 34 -4.02 -9.81 26.36
N ALA A 35 -5.11 -9.67 25.57
CA ALA A 35 -6.45 -9.38 26.08
C ALA A 35 -7.15 -10.59 26.74
N ARG A 36 -6.62 -11.80 26.56
CA ARG A 36 -7.24 -13.07 26.99
C ARG A 36 -6.33 -13.90 27.90
N LYS A 37 -5.01 -13.86 27.70
CA LYS A 37 -4.03 -14.64 28.46
C LYS A 37 -3.13 -13.74 29.28
N GLU A 38 -2.86 -14.14 30.52
CA GLU A 38 -2.00 -13.41 31.45
C GLU A 38 -0.53 -13.44 31.03
N GLU A 39 -0.05 -14.59 30.55
CA GLU A 39 1.32 -14.76 30.03
C GLU A 39 1.61 -13.79 28.87
N ASP A 40 0.70 -13.72 27.90
CA ASP A 40 0.80 -12.79 26.77
C ASP A 40 0.75 -11.33 27.22
N TYR A 41 -0.01 -11.03 28.29
CA TYR A 41 -0.08 -9.68 28.86
C TYR A 41 1.21 -9.27 29.57
N LEU A 42 1.84 -10.19 30.30
CA LEU A 42 3.13 -9.97 30.92
C LEU A 42 4.23 -9.83 29.85
N ALA A 43 4.22 -10.68 28.82
CA ALA A 43 5.15 -10.59 27.70
C ALA A 43 5.02 -9.27 26.92
N MET A 44 3.80 -8.74 26.78
CA MET A 44 3.55 -7.40 26.23
C MET A 44 4.18 -6.31 27.10
N LYS A 45 3.97 -6.36 28.43
CA LYS A 45 4.55 -5.39 29.37
C LYS A 45 6.07 -5.41 29.39
N GLN A 46 6.67 -6.57 29.15
CA GLN A 46 8.12 -6.76 29.02
C GLN A 46 8.65 -6.33 27.64
N VAL A 47 7.82 -5.80 26.75
CA VAL A 47 8.19 -5.33 25.40
C VAL A 47 8.77 -6.46 24.53
N VAL A 48 8.38 -7.70 24.80
CA VAL A 48 8.80 -8.87 24.00
C VAL A 48 7.92 -9.02 22.76
N LEU A 49 6.64 -8.66 22.88
CA LEU A 49 5.68 -8.74 21.78
C LEU A 49 5.81 -7.55 20.84
N ARG A 50 5.71 -7.81 19.53
CA ARG A 50 5.50 -6.78 18.51
C ARG A 50 4.06 -6.77 18.06
N SER A 51 3.49 -5.59 17.86
CA SER A 51 2.17 -5.48 17.25
C SER A 51 2.29 -5.28 15.73
N ILE A 52 1.39 -5.92 14.98
CA ILE A 52 1.25 -5.74 13.54
C ILE A 52 0.50 -4.43 13.33
N GLY A 53 1.25 -3.33 13.21
CA GLY A 53 0.70 -1.99 12.98
C GLY A 53 1.29 -0.89 13.87
N ASP A 54 2.09 -1.23 14.88
CA ASP A 54 2.94 -0.24 15.55
C ASP A 54 4.16 0.03 14.68
N GLU A 55 3.93 0.77 13.59
CA GLU A 55 5.00 1.46 12.89
C GLU A 55 5.56 2.53 13.82
N SER A 56 6.88 2.56 13.95
CA SER A 56 7.56 3.62 14.68
C SER A 56 7.22 4.99 14.06
N SER A 57 7.38 6.06 14.83
CA SER A 57 7.24 7.41 14.28
C SER A 57 8.15 7.63 13.07
N THR A 58 9.35 7.03 13.07
CA THR A 58 10.34 7.09 11.99
C THR A 58 9.85 6.38 10.72
N GLU A 59 9.31 5.16 10.83
CA GLU A 59 8.77 4.42 9.68
C GLU A 59 7.59 5.16 9.03
N LYS A 60 6.74 5.79 9.85
CA LYS A 60 5.63 6.62 9.34
C LYS A 60 6.11 7.84 8.59
N THR A 61 7.17 8.49 9.07
CA THR A 61 7.77 9.64 8.39
C THR A 61 8.46 9.23 7.09
N GLU A 62 9.22 8.14 7.09
CA GLU A 62 9.88 7.61 5.90
C GLU A 62 8.87 7.27 4.80
N ARG A 63 7.78 6.56 5.13
CA ARG A 63 6.72 6.27 4.15
C ARG A 63 6.03 7.50 3.59
N LYS A 64 5.89 8.57 4.39
CA LYS A 64 5.34 9.84 3.91
C LYS A 64 6.30 10.51 2.93
N LEU A 65 7.59 10.53 3.24
CA LEU A 65 8.63 11.07 2.37
C LEU A 65 8.70 10.28 1.06
N GLU A 66 8.70 8.95 1.12
CA GLU A 66 8.73 8.09 -0.07
C GLU A 66 7.52 8.34 -0.99
N ARG A 67 6.33 8.58 -0.41
CA ARG A 67 5.14 8.95 -1.18
C ARG A 67 5.27 10.32 -1.83
N GLN A 68 5.78 11.32 -1.11
CA GLN A 68 6.00 12.66 -1.65
C GLN A 68 6.99 12.64 -2.81
N GLU A 69 8.05 11.84 -2.72
CA GLU A 69 9.01 11.66 -3.80
C GLU A 69 8.40 10.98 -5.03
N LEU A 70 7.44 10.07 -4.86
CA LEU A 70 6.74 9.45 -5.98
C LEU A 70 5.76 10.42 -6.65
N ASP A 71 5.06 11.22 -5.86
CA ASP A 71 4.07 12.19 -6.34
C ASP A 71 4.72 13.46 -6.99
N ALA A 72 6.06 13.56 -7.00
CA ALA A 72 6.78 14.68 -7.59
C ALA A 72 6.49 14.82 -9.10
N GLU A 73 6.16 16.04 -9.54
CA GLU A 73 5.80 16.29 -10.94
C GLU A 73 7.02 16.17 -11.86
N VAL A 74 6.97 15.23 -12.80
CA VAL A 74 8.05 15.00 -13.77
C VAL A 74 7.47 14.91 -15.17
N PHE A 75 7.97 15.76 -16.07
CA PHE A 75 7.61 15.74 -17.47
C PHE A 75 8.73 15.13 -18.30
N VAL A 76 8.35 14.20 -19.17
CA VAL A 76 9.26 13.41 -20.00
C VAL A 76 8.75 13.48 -21.43
N SER A 77 9.66 13.44 -22.40
CA SER A 77 9.30 13.43 -23.82
C SER A 77 8.56 12.14 -24.19
N ASP A 78 7.73 12.19 -25.24
CA ASP A 78 6.92 11.03 -25.63
C ASP A 78 7.78 9.87 -26.16
N GLN A 79 9.01 10.16 -26.62
CA GLN A 79 10.01 9.16 -27.04
C GLN A 79 10.62 8.44 -25.83
N GLU A 80 11.06 9.20 -24.83
CA GLU A 80 11.61 8.64 -23.59
C GLU A 80 10.57 7.80 -22.85
N LEU A 81 9.31 8.25 -22.81
CA LEU A 81 8.21 7.48 -22.22
C LEU A 81 8.04 6.12 -22.88
N ARG A 82 8.19 6.05 -24.21
CA ARG A 82 8.06 4.80 -24.96
C ARG A 82 9.19 3.84 -24.63
N ASN A 83 10.41 4.34 -24.47
CA ASN A 83 11.55 3.53 -24.06
C ASN A 83 11.35 2.97 -22.65
N ILE A 84 10.92 3.80 -21.70
CA ILE A 84 10.62 3.37 -20.32
C ILE A 84 9.55 2.27 -20.31
N VAL A 85 8.48 2.42 -21.08
CA VAL A 85 7.41 1.41 -21.16
C VAL A 85 7.92 0.10 -21.77
N ASN A 86 8.82 0.17 -22.76
CA ASN A 86 9.41 -1.01 -23.38
C ASN A 86 10.29 -1.80 -22.40
N ASP A 87 10.98 -1.09 -21.50
CA ASP A 87 11.83 -1.70 -20.48
C ASP A 87 11.01 -2.38 -19.37
N VAL A 88 9.88 -1.77 -18.98
CA VAL A 88 9.05 -2.27 -17.87
C VAL A 88 8.10 -3.39 -18.29
N TYR A 89 7.53 -3.32 -19.49
CA TYR A 89 6.48 -4.25 -19.93
C TYR A 89 6.94 -5.23 -21.01
N ALA A 90 6.43 -6.45 -20.92
CA ALA A 90 6.47 -7.42 -22.00
C ALA A 90 5.76 -6.88 -23.26
N SER A 91 6.15 -7.41 -24.43
CA SER A 91 5.69 -6.97 -25.77
C SER A 91 4.19 -6.70 -25.84
N ASP A 92 3.40 -7.59 -25.26
CA ASP A 92 1.95 -7.65 -25.41
C ASP A 92 1.23 -6.49 -24.71
N TYR A 93 1.86 -5.93 -23.67
CA TYR A 93 1.26 -4.88 -22.84
C TYR A 93 1.78 -3.48 -23.18
N ARG A 94 2.88 -3.35 -23.93
CA ARG A 94 3.54 -2.06 -24.22
C ARG A 94 2.59 -1.03 -24.83
N SER A 95 1.87 -1.40 -25.88
CA SER A 95 0.95 -0.50 -26.58
C SER A 95 -0.18 -0.02 -25.67
N SER A 96 -0.80 -0.95 -24.93
CA SER A 96 -1.89 -0.62 -24.01
C SER A 96 -1.42 0.28 -22.86
N SER A 97 -0.25 -0.01 -22.27
CA SER A 97 0.31 0.78 -21.17
C SER A 97 0.71 2.18 -21.63
N TYR A 98 1.36 2.30 -22.79
CA TYR A 98 1.74 3.58 -23.39
C TYR A 98 0.53 4.47 -23.67
N GLU A 99 -0.51 3.93 -24.31
CA GLU A 99 -1.76 4.68 -24.55
C GLU A 99 -2.42 5.14 -23.25
N THR A 100 -2.41 4.29 -22.23
CA THR A 100 -2.99 4.60 -20.91
C THR A 100 -2.24 5.76 -20.26
N LEU A 101 -0.91 5.76 -20.33
CA LEU A 101 -0.06 6.81 -19.78
C LEU A 101 -0.21 8.14 -20.54
N ILE A 102 -0.30 8.13 -21.87
CA ILE A 102 -0.57 9.35 -22.66
C ILE A 102 -1.92 9.94 -22.28
N ARG A 103 -2.95 9.11 -22.14
CA ARG A 103 -4.27 9.58 -21.68
C ARG A 103 -4.19 10.11 -20.25
N ALA A 104 -3.43 9.44 -19.38
CA ALA A 104 -3.24 9.87 -18.00
C ALA A 104 -2.57 11.25 -17.90
N LYS A 105 -1.58 11.52 -18.76
CA LYS A 105 -0.87 12.81 -18.90
C LYS A 105 -1.81 13.98 -19.24
N LYS A 106 -2.89 13.73 -19.99
CA LYS A 106 -3.85 14.78 -20.42
C LYS A 106 -4.87 15.17 -19.35
N HIS A 107 -5.18 14.29 -18.40
CA HIS A 107 -6.23 14.54 -17.40
C HIS A 107 -5.63 14.86 -16.03
N LYS A 108 -5.96 16.04 -15.48
CA LYS A 108 -5.47 16.52 -14.16
C LYS A 108 -5.67 15.51 -13.02
N GLY A 109 -6.78 14.75 -13.03
CA GLY A 109 -7.08 13.75 -12.00
C GLY A 109 -6.28 12.44 -12.10
N THR A 110 -5.53 12.23 -13.20
CA THR A 110 -4.74 11.02 -13.46
C THR A 110 -3.26 11.30 -13.71
N GLN A 111 -2.85 12.56 -13.82
CA GLN A 111 -1.46 12.97 -13.98
C GLN A 111 -0.56 12.44 -12.86
N VAL A 112 -1.08 12.36 -11.63
CA VAL A 112 -0.37 11.77 -10.48
C VAL A 112 0.10 10.35 -10.78
N PHE A 113 -0.71 9.52 -11.44
CA PHE A 113 -0.32 8.15 -11.78
C PHE A 113 0.76 8.10 -12.87
N TYR A 114 0.76 9.08 -13.77
CA TYR A 114 1.82 9.21 -14.76
C TYR A 114 3.16 9.60 -14.10
N PHE A 115 3.14 10.53 -13.16
CA PHE A 115 4.33 10.90 -12.39
C PHE A 115 4.83 9.74 -11.54
N ASN A 116 3.93 9.04 -10.85
CA ASN A 116 4.27 7.87 -10.04
C ASN A 116 4.93 6.77 -10.87
N PHE A 117 4.51 6.57 -12.13
CA PHE A 117 5.15 5.61 -13.03
C PHE A 117 6.60 5.98 -13.33
N ILE A 118 6.87 7.24 -13.70
CA ILE A 118 8.22 7.71 -14.05
C ILE A 118 9.14 7.70 -12.84
N ASN A 119 8.67 8.21 -11.71
CA ASN A 119 9.46 8.26 -10.49
C ASN A 119 9.72 6.85 -9.94
N ALA A 120 8.76 5.93 -10.06
CA ALA A 120 8.98 4.54 -9.72
C ALA A 120 10.03 3.89 -10.64
N TYR A 121 10.02 4.15 -11.94
CA TYR A 121 11.06 3.63 -12.85
C TYR A 121 12.45 4.19 -12.54
N ASN A 122 12.56 5.49 -12.22
CA ASN A 122 13.84 6.07 -11.81
C ASN A 122 14.35 5.42 -10.50
N LYS A 123 13.44 5.12 -9.57
CA LYS A 123 13.77 4.38 -8.33
C LYS A 123 14.02 2.90 -8.57
N SER A 124 13.46 2.29 -9.60
CA SER A 124 13.71 0.88 -9.88
C SER A 124 15.15 0.60 -10.30
N LYS A 125 15.86 1.61 -10.80
CA LYS A 125 17.31 1.52 -11.08
C LYS A 125 18.15 1.30 -9.82
N THR A 126 17.65 1.67 -8.64
CA THR A 126 18.33 1.45 -7.35
C THR A 126 17.70 0.34 -6.51
N LYS A 127 16.38 0.09 -6.67
CA LYS A 127 15.62 -0.92 -5.92
C LYS A 127 14.60 -1.62 -6.83
N ASP A 128 14.81 -2.91 -7.13
CA ASP A 128 13.96 -3.68 -8.07
C ASP A 128 12.46 -3.71 -7.70
N SER A 129 12.12 -3.57 -6.41
CA SER A 129 10.73 -3.61 -5.94
C SER A 129 9.82 -2.51 -6.52
N PHE A 130 10.40 -1.44 -7.08
CA PHE A 130 9.63 -0.34 -7.69
C PHE A 130 9.07 -0.65 -9.08
N LEU A 131 9.50 -1.72 -9.75
CA LEU A 131 8.86 -2.17 -11.00
C LEU A 131 7.38 -2.53 -10.77
N ASN A 132 7.06 -3.14 -9.63
CA ASN A 132 5.67 -3.44 -9.26
C ASN A 132 4.85 -2.15 -9.09
N VAL A 133 5.46 -1.08 -8.58
CA VAL A 133 4.81 0.23 -8.44
C VAL A 133 4.49 0.83 -9.81
N CYS A 134 5.35 0.61 -10.81
CA CYS A 134 5.09 1.01 -12.19
C CYS A 134 3.81 0.34 -12.73
N CYS A 135 3.70 -0.99 -12.57
CA CYS A 135 2.51 -1.75 -12.94
C CYS A 135 1.25 -1.21 -12.26
N LEU A 136 1.30 -1.04 -10.93
CA LEU A 136 0.18 -0.51 -10.14
C LEU A 136 -0.23 0.89 -10.60
N ALA A 137 0.73 1.77 -10.90
CA ALA A 137 0.44 3.12 -11.38
C ALA A 137 -0.37 3.09 -12.70
N THR A 138 -0.01 2.21 -13.63
CA THR A 138 -0.76 2.07 -14.89
C THR A 138 -2.16 1.50 -14.70
N ASP A 139 -2.33 0.52 -13.81
CA ASP A 139 -3.65 -0.05 -13.51
C ASP A 139 -4.56 0.97 -12.83
N PHE A 140 -4.05 1.73 -11.87
CA PHE A 140 -4.81 2.81 -11.24
C PHE A 140 -5.19 3.92 -12.25
N ALA A 141 -4.27 4.27 -13.15
CA ALA A 141 -4.57 5.19 -14.25
C ALA A 141 -5.71 4.65 -15.12
N LYS A 142 -5.65 3.37 -15.51
CA LYS A 142 -6.68 2.68 -16.31
C LYS A 142 -8.04 2.67 -15.62
N GLU A 143 -8.08 2.35 -14.32
CA GLU A 143 -9.32 2.37 -13.54
C GLU A 143 -9.92 3.78 -13.44
N LYS A 144 -9.09 4.79 -13.18
CA LYS A 144 -9.54 6.17 -13.08
C LYS A 144 -10.07 6.68 -14.42
N LEU A 145 -9.39 6.38 -15.53
CA LEU A 145 -9.84 6.72 -16.88
C LEU A 145 -11.17 6.04 -17.23
N LYS A 146 -11.39 4.79 -16.81
CA LYS A 146 -12.70 4.11 -16.98
C LYS A 146 -13.84 4.82 -16.24
N LYS A 147 -13.59 5.31 -15.02
CA LYS A 147 -14.59 6.05 -14.23
C LYS A 147 -15.04 7.36 -14.88
N TYR A 148 -14.19 7.98 -15.71
CA TYR A 148 -14.57 9.16 -16.49
C TYR A 148 -15.45 8.81 -17.71
N LYS A 149 -15.38 7.59 -18.23
CA LYS A 149 -16.19 7.14 -19.38
C LYS A 149 -17.61 6.73 -18.99
N THR A 150 -17.82 6.21 -17.79
CA THR A 150 -19.15 5.84 -17.32
C THR A 150 -19.77 7.00 -16.54
N PRO A 151 -20.88 7.63 -17.01
CA PRO A 151 -21.64 8.52 -16.14
C PRO A 151 -22.02 7.74 -14.89
N LYS A 152 -21.82 8.34 -13.71
CA LYS A 152 -22.12 7.70 -12.41
C LYS A 152 -23.54 7.13 -12.44
N GLY A 153 -23.66 5.82 -12.67
CA GLY A 153 -24.89 5.09 -12.46
C GLY A 153 -25.31 5.32 -11.02
N LYS A 154 -26.46 5.98 -10.83
CA LYS A 154 -27.10 6.13 -9.52
C LYS A 154 -27.08 4.75 -8.86
N LYS A 155 -26.34 4.60 -7.76
CA LYS A 155 -26.48 3.42 -6.90
C LYS A 155 -27.93 3.38 -6.45
N SER A 156 -28.74 2.49 -7.03
CA SER A 156 -30.08 2.23 -6.54
C SER A 156 -29.93 1.74 -5.11
N ARG A 157 -30.38 2.55 -4.15
CA ARG A 157 -30.62 2.09 -2.80
C ARG A 157 -31.70 1.01 -2.93
N LYS A 158 -31.30 -0.26 -2.89
CA LYS A 158 -32.24 -1.36 -2.65
C LYS A 158 -32.80 -1.12 -1.24
N GLY A 159 -33.98 -0.51 -1.17
CA GLY A 159 -34.78 -0.49 0.03
C GLY A 159 -35.20 -1.94 0.31
N TYR A 160 -34.77 -2.45 1.45
CA TYR A 160 -35.40 -3.63 2.03
C TYR A 160 -36.77 -3.16 2.55
N LYS A 161 -37.84 -3.70 1.95
CA LYS A 161 -39.18 -3.69 2.52
C LYS A 161 -39.29 -4.83 3.51
#